data_AF-A0A183VFW2-F1
#
_entry.id   AF-A0A183VFW2-F1
#
_cell.length_a   1.000
_cell.length_b   1.000
_cell.length_c   1.000
_cell.angle_alpha   90.00
_cell.angle_beta   90.00
_cell.angle_gamma   90.00
#
_symmetry.space_group_name_H-M   'P 1'
#
loop_
_entity.id
_entity.type
_entity.pdbx_description
1 polymer ?
#
loop_
_entity_poly.entity_id
_entity_poly.type
_entity_poly.pdbx_seq_one_letter_code
_entity_poly.pdbx_strand_id
1 'polypeptide(L)'
;MSVSTVTGEPFVVSPALFAENRLRLVNALKEKAKAGSVIVLRGGVEQNRYNTDAMDLPFRQESYFFWAFGVHESDFYGAIDVDSGKSILFPPRLHPDYAIWDGKIEPENWFKKIYKVDDVHFNDANTINDTLRNMGAKQLLLLRAENTDSGNVLEPADFKGKSEAPARRRPVNLKGGQEREELGKNFLEVL
;
A
#
# COMPACT_ATOMS: atom_id res chain seq x y z
N MET A 1 -22.40 12.44 -37.42
CA MET A 1 -22.37 11.51 -36.28
C MET A 1 -22.94 12.25 -35.08
N SER A 2 -24.00 11.74 -34.46
CA SER A 2 -24.60 12.32 -33.26
C SER A 2 -23.73 11.97 -32.06
N VAL A 3 -23.03 12.94 -31.49
CA VAL A 3 -22.32 12.76 -30.22
C VAL A 3 -23.38 12.81 -29.13
N SER A 4 -23.82 11.65 -28.66
CA SER A 4 -24.69 11.55 -27.49
C SER A 4 -23.93 12.11 -26.29
N THR A 5 -24.32 13.28 -25.83
CA THR A 5 -23.87 13.82 -24.54
C THR A 5 -24.32 12.87 -23.45
N VAL A 6 -23.36 12.21 -22.78
CA VAL A 6 -23.64 11.45 -21.56
C VAL A 6 -24.18 12.45 -20.54
N THR A 7 -25.49 12.37 -20.28
CA THR A 7 -26.19 13.19 -19.30
C THR A 7 -26.45 12.32 -18.07
N GLY A 8 -25.70 12.54 -17.00
CA GLY A 8 -25.85 11.83 -15.73
C GLY A 8 -24.72 12.20 -14.76
N GLU A 9 -25.06 12.37 -13.48
CA GLU A 9 -24.04 12.52 -12.45
C GLU A 9 -23.26 11.20 -12.29
N PRO A 10 -21.93 11.25 -12.13
CA PRO A 10 -21.13 10.05 -11.95
C PRO A 10 -21.51 9.36 -10.63
N PHE A 11 -21.42 8.03 -10.61
CA PHE A 11 -21.59 7.26 -9.38
C PHE A 11 -20.51 7.64 -8.37
N VAL A 12 -20.94 8.07 -7.17
CA VAL A 12 -20.02 8.47 -6.09
C VAL A 12 -19.69 7.26 -5.23
N VAL A 13 -18.43 6.83 -5.25
CA VAL A 13 -17.93 5.77 -4.37
C VAL A 13 -17.63 6.37 -3.00
N SER A 14 -18.28 5.85 -1.96
CA SER A 14 -18.01 6.28 -0.58
C SER A 14 -16.64 5.77 -0.12
N PRO A 15 -15.77 6.63 0.46
CA PRO A 15 -14.51 6.19 1.06
C PRO A 15 -14.69 5.16 2.20
N ALA A 16 -15.89 5.07 2.78
CA ALA A 16 -16.21 4.06 3.78
C ALA A 16 -16.05 2.62 3.27
N LEU A 17 -16.20 2.40 1.96
CA LEU A 17 -15.97 1.09 1.31
C LEU A 17 -14.55 0.58 1.60
N PHE A 18 -13.55 1.45 1.47
CA PHE A 18 -12.15 1.07 1.69
C PHE A 18 -11.84 0.83 3.17
N ALA A 19 -12.46 1.60 4.07
CA ALA A 19 -12.38 1.33 5.51
C ALA A 19 -12.95 -0.04 5.87
N GLU A 20 -14.08 -0.43 5.26
CA GLU A 20 -14.67 -1.75 5.44
C GLU A 20 -13.76 -2.87 4.90
N ASN A 21 -13.12 -2.65 3.73
CA ASN A 21 -12.14 -3.59 3.19
C ASN A 21 -10.95 -3.82 4.13
N ARG A 22 -10.37 -2.76 4.71
CA ARG A 22 -9.30 -2.91 5.71
C ARG A 22 -9.77 -3.68 6.94
N LEU A 23 -10.99 -3.44 7.42
CA LEU A 23 -11.55 -4.19 8.53
C LEU A 23 -11.70 -5.69 8.19
N ARG A 24 -12.19 -6.01 6.99
CA ARG A 24 -12.29 -7.40 6.50
C ARG A 24 -10.92 -8.07 6.44
N LEU A 25 -9.91 -7.38 5.91
CA LEU A 25 -8.53 -7.86 5.85
C LEU A 25 -7.95 -8.13 7.24
N VAL A 26 -8.12 -7.18 8.16
CA VAL A 26 -7.69 -7.30 9.56
C VAL A 26 -8.36 -8.51 10.22
N ASN A 27 -9.67 -8.65 10.10
CA ASN A 27 -10.40 -9.77 10.69
C ASN A 27 -9.94 -11.12 10.11
N ALA A 28 -9.63 -11.20 8.81
CA ALA A 28 -9.10 -12.41 8.19
C ALA A 28 -7.68 -12.78 8.67
N LEU A 29 -6.93 -11.81 9.20
CA LEU A 29 -5.55 -11.98 9.66
C LEU A 29 -5.40 -12.10 11.17
N LYS A 30 -6.34 -11.60 11.97
CA LYS A 30 -6.27 -11.60 13.45
C LYS A 30 -5.91 -12.95 14.06
N GLU A 31 -6.42 -14.06 13.51
CA GLU A 31 -6.14 -15.41 14.02
C GLU A 31 -4.88 -16.05 13.43
N LYS A 32 -4.33 -15.47 12.36
CA LYS A 32 -3.20 -16.03 11.59
C LYS A 32 -1.90 -15.27 11.82
N ALA A 33 -1.99 -13.97 12.05
CA ALA A 33 -0.88 -13.08 12.29
C ALA A 33 -0.50 -13.08 13.78
N LYS A 34 0.77 -12.79 14.07
CA LYS A 34 1.25 -12.60 15.44
C LYS A 34 0.78 -11.23 15.95
N ALA A 35 0.59 -11.12 17.26
CA ALA A 35 0.33 -9.82 17.88
C ALA A 35 1.47 -8.82 17.58
N GLY A 36 1.10 -7.59 17.24
CA GLY A 36 2.01 -6.54 16.77
C GLY A 36 2.42 -6.69 15.30
N SER A 37 1.65 -7.44 14.50
CA SER A 37 1.83 -7.49 13.05
C SER A 37 1.27 -6.26 12.36
N VAL A 38 2.04 -5.68 11.46
CA VAL A 38 1.63 -4.53 10.65
C VAL A 38 1.75 -4.88 9.17
N ILE A 39 0.67 -4.69 8.43
CA ILE A 39 0.64 -4.80 6.97
C ILE A 39 1.27 -3.54 6.39
N VAL A 40 2.16 -3.66 5.41
CA VAL A 40 2.69 -2.52 4.65
C VAL A 40 2.51 -2.77 3.16
N LEU A 41 1.79 -1.87 2.51
CA LEU A 41 1.53 -1.90 1.07
C LEU A 41 2.18 -0.68 0.39
N ARG A 42 2.61 -0.88 -0.84
CA ARG A 42 3.16 0.16 -1.72
C ARG A 42 2.15 0.40 -2.85
N GLY A 43 1.78 1.65 -3.05
CA GLY A 43 0.99 2.08 -4.19
C GLY A 43 1.81 2.06 -5.49
N GLY A 44 1.10 2.18 -6.60
CA GLY A 44 1.68 2.36 -7.92
C GLY A 44 2.49 3.65 -8.02
N VAL A 45 3.47 3.62 -8.91
CA VAL A 45 4.29 4.77 -9.26
C VAL A 45 3.99 5.13 -10.71
N GLU A 46 3.91 6.43 -10.97
CA GLU A 46 3.76 6.94 -12.32
C GLU A 46 4.97 6.54 -13.18
N GLN A 47 4.71 6.20 -14.45
CA GLN A 47 5.75 5.73 -15.36
C GLN A 47 5.86 6.64 -16.57
N ASN A 48 7.09 7.06 -16.86
CA ASN A 48 7.40 7.77 -18.07
C ASN A 48 7.56 6.79 -19.23
N ARG A 49 7.33 7.29 -20.45
CA ARG A 49 7.61 6.58 -21.67
C ARG A 49 9.11 6.46 -21.86
N TYR A 50 9.65 5.29 -21.57
CA TYR A 50 11.09 5.00 -21.64
C TYR A 50 11.91 6.01 -20.82
N ASN A 51 12.93 6.62 -21.40
CA ASN A 51 13.80 7.61 -20.76
C ASN A 51 13.34 9.07 -21.00
N THR A 52 12.09 9.29 -21.39
CA THR A 52 11.54 10.63 -21.58
C THR A 52 10.91 11.18 -20.29
N ASP A 53 10.48 12.43 -20.32
CA ASP A 53 9.66 13.09 -19.29
C ASP A 53 8.16 13.04 -19.60
N ALA A 54 7.75 12.38 -20.69
CA ALA A 54 6.35 12.20 -21.04
C ALA A 54 5.80 10.96 -20.34
N MET A 55 4.65 11.09 -19.67
CA MET A 55 3.92 9.96 -19.09
C MET A 55 3.59 8.93 -20.18
N ASP A 56 3.81 7.65 -19.90
CA ASP A 56 3.47 6.59 -20.86
C ASP A 56 1.96 6.43 -21.00
N LEU A 57 1.26 6.41 -19.86
CA LEU A 57 -0.19 6.32 -19.73
C LEU A 57 -0.66 7.15 -18.52
N PRO A 58 -1.94 7.60 -18.49
CA PRO A 58 -2.53 8.17 -17.28
C PRO A 58 -2.36 7.21 -16.09
N PHE A 59 -1.98 7.76 -14.93
CA PHE A 59 -1.73 6.95 -13.75
C PHE A 59 -2.98 6.16 -13.35
N ARG A 60 -2.78 4.87 -13.09
CA ARG A 60 -3.78 3.98 -12.50
C ARG A 60 -3.13 3.25 -11.33
N GLN A 61 -3.82 3.28 -10.20
CA GLN A 61 -3.36 2.70 -8.95
C GLN A 61 -3.17 1.17 -9.04
N GLU A 62 -2.24 0.64 -8.24
CA GLU A 62 -2.09 -0.80 -8.00
C GLU A 62 -3.35 -1.36 -7.32
N SER A 63 -3.87 -2.48 -7.81
CA SER A 63 -5.20 -2.99 -7.45
C SER A 63 -5.35 -3.35 -5.97
N TYR A 64 -4.36 -3.98 -5.34
CA TYR A 64 -4.45 -4.33 -3.92
C TYR A 64 -4.38 -3.09 -3.02
N PHE A 65 -3.50 -2.13 -3.36
CA PHE A 65 -3.43 -0.84 -2.69
C PHE A 65 -4.74 -0.05 -2.83
N PHE A 66 -5.29 0.00 -4.05
CA PHE A 66 -6.57 0.66 -4.32
C PHE A 66 -7.71 -0.01 -3.56
N TRP A 67 -7.75 -1.35 -3.51
CA TRP A 67 -8.77 -2.08 -2.75
C TRP A 67 -8.73 -1.75 -1.25
N ALA A 68 -7.54 -1.55 -0.68
CA ALA A 68 -7.37 -1.25 0.74
C ALA A 68 -7.59 0.24 1.09
N PHE A 69 -7.18 1.17 0.22
CA PHE A 69 -7.12 2.59 0.57
C PHE A 69 -7.92 3.52 -0.36
N GLY A 70 -8.23 3.11 -1.59
CA GLY A 70 -8.95 3.94 -2.55
C GLY A 70 -8.17 5.15 -3.06
N VAL A 71 -6.84 5.15 -2.89
CA VAL A 71 -5.95 6.28 -3.22
C VAL A 71 -5.78 6.40 -4.73
N HIS A 72 -5.91 7.63 -5.23
CA HIS A 72 -5.80 7.94 -6.66
C HIS A 72 -4.44 8.51 -7.06
N GLU A 73 -3.66 9.02 -6.11
CA GLU A 73 -2.33 9.60 -6.36
C GLU A 73 -1.22 8.53 -6.38
N SER A 74 -0.12 8.86 -7.05
CA SER A 74 1.05 7.99 -7.22
C SER A 74 2.05 8.12 -6.07
N ASP A 75 2.87 7.09 -5.87
CA ASP A 75 3.97 7.04 -4.90
C ASP A 75 3.55 7.10 -3.41
N PHE A 76 2.40 6.51 -3.09
CA PHE A 76 1.91 6.38 -1.73
C PHE A 76 2.34 5.05 -1.11
N TYR A 77 2.48 5.05 0.22
CA TYR A 77 2.48 3.81 1.01
C TYR A 77 1.31 3.82 1.98
N GLY A 78 0.98 2.64 2.50
CA GLY A 78 -0.07 2.46 3.49
C GLY A 78 0.30 1.38 4.48
N ALA A 79 -0.01 1.62 5.75
CA ALA A 79 0.17 0.64 6.81
C ALA A 79 -1.15 0.35 7.52
N ILE A 80 -1.34 -0.89 7.97
CA ILE A 80 -2.51 -1.33 8.74
C ILE A 80 -2.03 -2.17 9.92
N ASP A 81 -2.29 -1.71 11.14
CA ASP A 81 -2.07 -2.51 12.35
C ASP A 81 -3.12 -3.63 12.42
N VAL A 82 -2.69 -4.88 12.52
CA VAL A 82 -3.60 -6.02 12.54
C VAL A 82 -4.34 -6.12 13.88
N ASP A 83 -3.74 -5.68 14.97
CA ASP A 83 -4.34 -5.80 16.30
C ASP A 83 -5.52 -4.81 16.46
N SER A 84 -5.27 -3.53 16.17
CA SER A 84 -6.27 -2.47 16.34
C SER A 84 -7.10 -2.17 15.08
N GLY A 85 -6.61 -2.52 13.90
CA GLY A 85 -7.17 -2.08 12.62
C GLY A 85 -6.79 -0.64 12.24
N LYS A 86 -5.93 0.03 13.02
CA LYS A 86 -5.46 1.39 12.74
C LYS A 86 -4.76 1.45 11.38
N SER A 87 -5.20 2.38 10.54
CA SER A 87 -4.74 2.59 9.17
C SER A 87 -4.00 3.92 9.01
N ILE A 88 -2.85 3.88 8.34
CA ILE A 88 -1.96 5.03 8.15
C ILE A 88 -1.62 5.14 6.66
N LEU A 89 -1.67 6.35 6.10
CA LEU A 89 -1.18 6.65 4.75
C LEU A 89 0.10 7.46 4.79
N PHE A 90 0.96 7.21 3.80
CA PHE A 90 2.21 7.92 3.60
C PHE A 90 2.27 8.55 2.19
N PRO A 91 1.69 9.74 1.99
CA PRO A 91 1.82 10.50 0.74
C PRO A 91 3.27 10.96 0.52
N PRO A 92 3.75 11.12 -0.72
CA PRO A 92 5.06 11.70 -0.97
C PRO A 92 5.08 13.17 -0.54
N ARG A 93 6.24 13.65 -0.06
CA ARG A 93 6.44 15.09 0.14
C ARG A 93 6.76 15.74 -1.21
N LEU A 94 5.86 16.57 -1.70
CA LEU A 94 6.02 17.28 -2.97
C LEU A 94 6.87 18.54 -2.79
N HIS A 95 7.69 18.86 -3.79
CA HIS A 95 8.44 20.12 -3.84
C HIS A 95 7.45 21.30 -3.98
N PRO A 96 7.71 22.49 -3.40
CA PRO A 96 6.82 23.65 -3.53
C PRO A 96 6.46 24.02 -4.97
N ASP A 97 7.38 23.81 -5.91
CA ASP A 97 7.16 24.08 -7.35
C ASP A 97 6.07 23.21 -7.98
N TYR A 98 5.70 22.08 -7.36
CA TYR A 98 4.55 21.27 -7.80
C TYR A 98 3.28 22.12 -7.91
N ALA A 99 3.12 23.10 -7.02
CA ALA A 99 1.98 24.02 -7.03
C ALA A 99 1.87 24.88 -8.29
N ILE A 100 2.96 25.02 -9.05
CA ILE A 100 3.00 25.80 -10.29
C ILE A 100 2.45 24.97 -11.46
N TRP A 101 2.70 23.66 -11.47
CA TRP A 101 2.47 22.79 -12.64
C TRP A 101 1.27 21.86 -12.47
N ASP A 102 1.16 21.21 -11.31
CA ASP A 102 0.25 20.09 -11.08
C ASP A 102 -0.89 20.42 -10.11
N GLY A 103 -0.78 21.58 -9.44
CA GLY A 103 -1.85 22.15 -8.63
C GLY A 103 -1.60 22.05 -7.13
N LYS A 104 -2.66 22.24 -6.35
CA LYS A 104 -2.56 22.48 -4.90
C LYS A 104 -1.91 21.29 -4.18
N ILE A 105 -0.88 21.58 -3.39
CA ILE A 105 -0.29 20.63 -2.44
C ILE A 105 -1.21 20.53 -1.22
N GLU A 106 -1.84 19.37 -1.04
CA GLU A 106 -2.77 19.13 0.06
C GLU A 106 -2.03 18.76 1.36
N PRO A 107 -2.50 19.22 2.53
CA PRO A 107 -1.92 18.85 3.82
C PRO A 107 -2.39 17.46 4.27
N GLU A 108 -1.68 16.86 5.23
CA GLU A 108 -2.00 15.53 5.81
C GLU A 108 -3.47 15.38 6.25
N ASN A 109 -4.04 16.42 6.87
CA ASN A 109 -5.44 16.43 7.32
C ASN A 109 -6.44 16.30 6.16
N TRP A 110 -6.09 16.76 4.96
CA TRP A 110 -6.94 16.59 3.78
C TRP A 110 -6.98 15.11 3.38
N PHE A 111 -5.82 14.48 3.21
CA PHE A 111 -5.70 13.05 2.90
C PHE A 111 -6.42 12.18 3.96
N LYS A 112 -6.22 12.50 5.24
CA LYS A 112 -6.86 11.80 6.37
C LYS A 112 -8.39 11.82 6.22
N LYS A 113 -8.95 12.99 5.88
CA LYS A 113 -10.39 13.18 5.71
C LYS A 113 -10.93 12.44 4.49
N ILE A 114 -10.28 12.59 3.33
CA ILE A 114 -10.79 12.05 2.07
C ILE A 114 -10.65 10.53 1.98
N TYR A 115 -9.56 9.96 2.50
CA TYR A 115 -9.31 8.51 2.48
C TYR A 115 -9.81 7.76 3.71
N LYS A 116 -10.38 8.48 4.69
CA LYS A 116 -10.94 7.91 5.93
C LYS A 116 -9.94 6.96 6.61
N VAL A 117 -8.72 7.43 6.77
CA VAL A 117 -7.66 6.73 7.50
C VAL A 117 -7.46 7.36 8.87
N ASP A 118 -6.81 6.64 9.77
CA ASP A 118 -6.64 7.05 11.15
C ASP A 118 -5.52 8.07 11.29
N ASP A 119 -4.43 7.95 10.52
CA ASP A 119 -3.34 8.93 10.47
C ASP A 119 -2.72 9.06 9.08
N VAL A 120 -2.01 10.16 8.86
CA VAL A 120 -1.27 10.46 7.64
C VAL A 120 0.05 11.10 8.01
N HIS A 121 1.14 10.64 7.39
CA HIS A 121 2.47 11.22 7.55
C HIS A 121 3.17 11.29 6.21
N PHE A 122 3.65 12.46 5.79
CA PHE A 122 4.43 12.55 4.56
C PHE A 122 5.65 11.61 4.57
N ASN A 123 5.86 10.90 3.47
CA ASN A 123 6.90 9.89 3.28
C ASN A 123 8.29 10.51 3.06
N ASP A 124 8.79 11.17 4.10
CA ASP A 124 10.18 11.58 4.20
C ASP A 124 11.07 10.37 4.48
N ALA A 125 12.39 10.58 4.40
CA ALA A 125 13.40 9.52 4.37
C ALA A 125 13.25 8.36 5.38
N ASN A 126 12.81 8.62 6.62
CA ASN A 126 12.66 7.61 7.65
C ASN A 126 11.24 7.48 8.21
N THR A 127 10.26 8.23 7.67
CA THR A 127 8.92 8.36 8.27
C THR A 127 8.26 7.01 8.48
N ILE A 128 8.30 6.12 7.48
CA ILE A 128 7.68 4.79 7.57
C ILE A 128 8.30 3.97 8.71
N ASN A 129 9.63 3.92 8.81
CA ASN A 129 10.30 3.16 9.89
C ASN A 129 10.00 3.73 11.26
N ASP A 130 10.08 5.05 11.41
CA ASP A 130 9.85 5.69 12.70
C ASP A 130 8.40 5.47 13.15
N THR A 131 7.45 5.54 12.22
CA THR A 131 6.05 5.22 12.46
C THR A 131 5.88 3.76 12.91
N LEU A 132 6.47 2.80 12.19
CA LEU A 132 6.39 1.37 12.54
C LEU A 132 7.01 1.08 13.91
N ARG A 133 8.14 1.73 14.24
CA ARG A 133 8.79 1.62 15.56
C ARG A 133 7.92 2.21 16.67
N ASN A 134 7.33 3.38 16.45
CA ASN A 134 6.45 4.05 17.42
C ASN A 134 5.16 3.27 17.65
N MET A 135 4.66 2.54 16.64
CA MET A 135 3.55 1.60 16.79
C MET A 135 3.93 0.34 17.57
N GLY A 136 5.22 0.09 17.81
CA GLY A 136 5.70 -1.14 18.43
C GLY A 136 5.54 -2.36 17.53
N ALA A 137 5.63 -2.18 16.20
CA ALA A 137 5.55 -3.28 15.24
C ALA A 137 6.57 -4.38 15.58
N LYS A 138 6.14 -5.64 15.54
CA LYS A 138 6.98 -6.82 15.83
C LYS A 138 7.21 -7.68 14.60
N GLN A 139 6.30 -7.57 13.63
CA GLN A 139 6.32 -8.30 12.38
C GLN A 139 5.73 -7.41 11.28
N LEU A 140 6.38 -7.41 10.12
CA LEU A 140 5.82 -6.80 8.91
C LEU A 140 5.23 -7.88 8.01
N LEU A 141 4.02 -7.64 7.53
CA LEU A 141 3.34 -8.45 6.53
C LEU A 141 3.38 -7.68 5.21
N LEU A 142 4.13 -8.20 4.24
CA LEU A 142 4.30 -7.57 2.93
C LEU A 142 3.65 -8.42 1.85
N LEU A 143 2.98 -7.76 0.90
CA LEU A 143 2.32 -8.43 -0.20
C LEU A 143 3.33 -8.85 -1.27
N ARG A 144 3.41 -10.14 -1.56
CA ARG A 144 4.01 -10.66 -2.81
C ARG A 144 2.95 -11.48 -3.53
N ALA A 145 2.45 -11.00 -4.66
CA ALA A 145 1.32 -11.65 -5.33
C ALA A 145 1.73 -12.18 -6.70
N GLU A 146 1.64 -13.50 -6.90
CA GLU A 146 1.73 -14.09 -8.23
C GLU A 146 0.33 -14.10 -8.86
N ASN A 147 0.20 -13.46 -10.03
CA ASN A 147 -1.05 -13.42 -10.76
C ASN A 147 -1.15 -14.63 -11.69
N THR A 148 -2.12 -15.51 -11.45
CA THR A 148 -2.27 -16.78 -12.18
C THR A 148 -2.66 -16.61 -13.65
N ASP A 149 -3.23 -15.47 -14.03
CA ASP A 149 -3.65 -15.23 -15.42
C ASP A 149 -2.49 -14.73 -16.29
N SER A 150 -1.61 -13.89 -15.73
CA SER A 150 -0.47 -13.29 -16.43
C SER A 150 0.87 -13.97 -16.15
N GLY A 151 0.98 -14.73 -15.07
CA GLY A 151 2.25 -15.27 -14.55
C GLY A 151 3.17 -14.21 -13.92
N ASN A 152 2.75 -12.95 -13.88
CA ASN A 152 3.57 -11.88 -13.30
C ASN A 152 3.53 -11.89 -11.78
N VAL A 153 4.62 -11.43 -11.17
CA VAL A 153 4.74 -11.29 -9.71
C VAL A 153 4.76 -9.81 -9.34
N LEU A 154 3.87 -9.43 -8.42
CA LEU A 154 3.96 -8.18 -7.69
C LEU A 154 4.95 -8.35 -6.55
N GLU A 155 6.02 -7.56 -6.56
CA GLU A 155 7.05 -7.60 -5.53
C GLU A 155 6.64 -6.86 -4.25
N PRO A 156 7.12 -7.30 -3.07
CA PRO A 156 6.90 -6.64 -1.79
C PRO A 156 7.21 -5.15 -1.78
N ALA A 157 6.43 -4.41 -0.99
CA ALA A 157 6.73 -3.01 -0.67
C ALA A 157 8.19 -2.86 -0.22
N ASP A 158 8.92 -1.96 -0.88
CA ASP A 158 10.28 -1.59 -0.53
C ASP A 158 10.30 -0.15 -0.06
N PHE A 159 11.02 0.13 1.02
CA PHE A 159 11.10 1.46 1.61
C PHE A 159 12.44 1.62 2.33
N LYS A 160 12.91 2.86 2.41
CA LYS A 160 14.20 3.15 3.03
C LYS A 160 14.22 2.62 4.46
N GLY A 161 15.31 1.95 4.85
CA GLY A 161 15.52 1.35 6.18
C GLY A 161 14.66 0.11 6.48
N LYS A 162 13.97 -0.48 5.49
CA LYS A 162 13.25 -1.76 5.63
C LYS A 162 14.12 -2.89 6.21
N SER A 163 15.42 -2.91 5.93
CA SER A 163 16.36 -3.89 6.51
C SER A 163 16.52 -3.78 8.03
N GLU A 164 16.23 -2.62 8.61
CA GLU A 164 16.30 -2.32 10.04
C GLU A 164 14.94 -2.44 10.74
N ALA A 165 13.87 -2.62 9.96
CA ALA A 165 12.53 -2.80 10.46
C ALA A 165 12.40 -4.16 11.19
N PRO A 166 11.47 -4.28 12.16
CA PRO A 166 11.29 -5.49 12.96
C PRO A 166 10.79 -6.66 12.10
N ALA A 167 11.73 -7.37 11.46
CA ALA A 167 11.49 -8.55 10.64
C ALA A 167 12.24 -9.74 11.25
N ARG A 168 11.56 -10.51 12.12
CA ARG A 168 12.02 -11.87 12.39
C ARG A 168 11.74 -12.74 11.16
N ARG A 169 12.83 -13.09 10.46
CA ARG A 169 12.87 -14.01 9.31
C ARG A 169 12.51 -15.43 9.75
N ARG A 170 11.26 -15.88 9.58
CA ARG A 170 10.92 -17.31 9.51
C ARG A 170 9.76 -17.52 8.54
N PRO A 171 9.83 -18.52 7.65
CA PRO A 171 8.71 -18.90 6.81
C PRO A 171 7.62 -19.58 7.65
N VAL A 172 6.37 -19.16 7.48
CA VAL A 172 5.19 -19.94 7.89
C VAL A 172 4.69 -20.67 6.66
N ASN A 173 4.80 -21.99 6.69
CA ASN A 173 4.39 -22.87 5.61
C ASN A 173 2.93 -23.28 5.83
N LEU A 174 1.99 -22.68 5.09
CA LEU A 174 0.57 -23.06 5.11
C LEU A 174 0.28 -24.21 4.13
N LYS A 175 1.04 -25.31 4.17
CA LYS A 175 0.63 -26.59 3.59
C LYS A 175 1.20 -27.74 4.44
N GLY A 176 0.31 -28.59 4.94
CA GLY A 176 0.70 -29.88 5.49
C GLY A 176 1.28 -30.77 4.38
N GLY A 177 2.39 -31.45 4.68
CA GLY A 177 2.91 -32.55 3.87
C GLY A 177 4.36 -32.38 3.40
N GLN A 178 5.26 -33.10 4.09
CA GLN A 178 6.55 -33.65 3.66
C GLN A 178 7.72 -32.71 3.29
N GLU A 179 8.81 -32.87 4.06
CA GLU A 179 10.16 -32.35 3.86
C GLU A 179 10.80 -32.88 2.56
N ARG A 180 11.47 -31.99 1.80
CA ARG A 180 12.74 -32.28 1.11
C ARG A 180 13.64 -31.03 1.10
N GLU A 181 14.93 -31.30 1.22
CA GLU A 181 16.06 -30.40 1.52
C GLU A 181 16.40 -29.34 0.46
N GLU A 182 16.77 -28.17 1.00
CA GLU A 182 17.71 -27.10 0.62
C GLU A 182 18.07 -26.80 -0.85
N LEU A 183 17.83 -25.54 -1.25
CA LEU A 183 18.87 -24.51 -1.47
C LEU A 183 18.22 -23.12 -1.72
N GLY A 184 18.52 -22.13 -0.86
CA GLY A 184 18.11 -20.71 -1.02
C GLY A 184 17.33 -20.11 0.16
N LYS A 185 17.99 -19.91 1.30
CA LYS A 185 17.40 -19.35 2.54
C LYS A 185 17.27 -17.82 2.48
N ASN A 186 16.05 -17.28 2.36
CA ASN A 186 15.56 -16.03 2.98
C ASN A 186 14.07 -15.84 2.60
N PHE A 187 13.13 -16.38 3.40
CA PHE A 187 11.69 -16.23 3.12
C PHE A 187 11.01 -15.27 4.11
N LEU A 188 10.42 -14.22 3.53
CA LEU A 188 9.42 -13.31 4.06
C LEU A 188 8.07 -14.06 4.20
N GLU A 189 7.28 -13.75 5.23
CA GLU A 189 5.87 -14.16 5.25
C GLU A 189 5.11 -13.28 4.23
N VAL A 190 4.69 -13.93 3.16
CA VAL A 190 3.92 -13.38 2.03
C VAL A 190 2.44 -13.55 2.35
N LEU A 191 1.67 -12.45 2.25
CA LEU A 191 0.20 -12.47 2.31
C LEU A 191 -0.40 -13.09 1.04
#